data_AF-A0AAV5TBQ3-F1
#
_entry.id   AF-A0AAV5TBQ3-F1
#
_cell.length_a   1.000
_cell.length_b   1.000
_cell.length_c   1.000
_cell.angle_alpha   90.00
_cell.angle_beta   90.00
_cell.angle_gamma   90.00
#
_symmetry.space_group_name_H-M   'P 1'
#
loop_
_entity.id
_entity.type
_entity.pdbx_description
1 polymer ?
#
loop_
_entity_poly.entity_id
_entity_poly.type
_entity_poly.pdbx_seq_one_letter_code
_entity_poly.pdbx_strand_id
1 'polypeptide(L)'
;MANDPLFENPEEFRPERYLHEDGKTLRKDLVEHTIPFSIGKRVCVGEGVARVELFLGLTTTIQKYRITPCEGAEIDLVPPPNAILLPKDQELCIKK
;
A
#
# COMPACT_ATOMS: atom_id res chain seq x y z
N MET A 1 4.92 7.25 -10.62
CA MET A 1 5.53 6.89 -9.33
C MET A 1 7.01 6.57 -9.49
N ALA A 2 7.43 5.40 -9.99
CA ALA A 2 8.87 5.06 -10.07
C ALA A 2 9.75 6.01 -10.90
N ASN A 3 9.19 6.59 -11.96
CA ASN A 3 9.89 7.54 -12.84
C ASN A 3 9.45 9.00 -12.62
N ASP A 4 8.70 9.28 -11.56
CA ASP A 4 8.22 10.62 -11.26
C ASP A 4 9.15 11.26 -10.21
N PRO A 5 9.75 12.44 -10.49
CA PRO A 5 10.73 13.06 -9.59
C PRO A 5 10.16 13.45 -8.22
N LEU A 6 8.83 13.50 -8.06
CA LEU A 6 8.22 13.73 -6.75
C LEU A 6 8.40 12.55 -5.79
N PHE A 7 8.64 11.34 -6.30
CA PHE A 7 8.80 10.13 -5.50
C PHE A 7 10.29 9.83 -5.27
N GLU A 8 10.88 10.50 -4.28
CA GLU A 8 12.23 10.20 -3.81
C GLU A 8 12.33 8.76 -3.27
N ASN A 9 13.38 8.03 -3.65
CA ASN A 9 13.56 6.60 -3.35
C ASN A 9 12.30 5.78 -3.66
N PRO A 10 11.87 5.69 -4.93
CA PRO A 10 10.56 5.17 -5.28
C PRO A 10 10.36 3.69 -4.91
N GLU A 11 11.45 2.92 -4.87
CA GLU A 11 11.46 1.49 -4.52
C GLU A 11 11.33 1.22 -3.01
N GLU A 12 11.51 2.25 -2.16
CA GLU A 12 11.38 2.11 -0.71
C GLU A 12 9.93 2.29 -0.25
N PHE A 13 9.44 1.38 0.60
CA PHE A 13 8.16 1.55 1.30
C PHE A 13 8.30 2.61 2.41
N ARG A 14 7.87 3.84 2.10
CA ARG A 14 7.98 5.01 3.00
C ARG A 14 6.64 5.73 3.15
N PRO A 15 5.74 5.28 4.05
CA PRO A 15 4.42 5.90 4.25
C PRO A 15 4.48 7.40 4.57
N GLU A 16 5.54 7.83 5.26
CA GLU A 16 5.75 9.20 5.71
C GLU A 16 5.89 10.18 4.53
N ARG A 17 6.21 9.70 3.31
CA ARG A 17 6.30 10.57 2.14
C ARG A 17 4.99 11.29 1.85
N TYR A 18 3.86 10.72 2.25
CA TYR A 18 2.54 11.33 2.06
C TYR A 18 2.19 12.41 3.09
N LEU A 19 3.08 12.69 4.05
CA LEU A 19 2.87 13.67 5.11
C LEU A 19 3.83 14.86 4.97
N HIS A 20 3.39 16.04 5.38
CA HIS A 20 4.28 17.17 5.65
C HIS A 20 5.04 16.94 6.97
N GLU A 21 6.01 17.80 7.27
CA GLU A 21 6.86 17.71 8.47
C GLU A 21 6.08 17.71 9.80
N ASP A 22 4.85 18.23 9.80
CA ASP A 22 3.96 18.20 10.95
C ASP A 22 3.43 16.80 11.31
N GLY A 23 3.67 15.81 10.44
CA GLY A 23 3.25 14.42 10.59
C GLY A 23 1.73 14.21 10.52
N LYS A 24 0.96 15.21 10.09
CA LYS A 24 -0.52 15.21 10.12
C LYS A 24 -1.13 15.64 8.80
N THR A 25 -0.55 16.64 8.16
CA THR A 25 -1.08 17.21 6.93
C THR A 25 -0.62 16.38 5.74
N LEU A 26 -1.55 15.96 4.89
CA LEU A 26 -1.24 15.21 3.69
C LEU A 26 -0.58 16.09 2.62
N ARG A 27 0.47 15.57 2.00
CA ARG A 27 1.08 16.12 0.79
C ARG A 27 0.19 15.89 -0.42
N LYS A 28 -0.66 16.87 -0.74
CA LYS A 28 -1.66 16.76 -1.82
C LYS A 28 -1.04 16.48 -3.18
N ASP A 29 0.12 17.08 -3.47
CA ASP A 29 0.91 16.85 -4.68
C ASP A 29 1.24 15.37 -4.87
N LEU A 30 1.75 14.71 -3.82
CA LEU A 30 2.07 13.27 -3.87
C LEU A 30 0.82 12.40 -3.97
N VAL A 31 -0.26 12.77 -3.27
CA VAL A 31 -1.53 12.04 -3.33
C VAL A 31 -2.12 12.10 -4.73
N GLU A 32 -2.10 13.25 -5.39
CA GLU A 32 -2.62 13.44 -6.76
C GLU A 32 -1.76 12.73 -7.81
N HIS A 33 -0.43 12.66 -7.60
CA HIS A 33 0.49 11.93 -8.47
C HIS A 33 0.54 10.41 -8.21
N THR A 34 -0.23 9.92 -7.24
CA THR A 34 -0.39 8.50 -6.96
C THR A 34 -1.58 7.96 -7.74
N ILE A 35 -1.29 7.22 -8.82
CA ILE A 35 -2.28 6.79 -9.82
C ILE A 35 -2.42 5.25 -9.85
N PRO A 36 -2.87 4.59 -8.75
CA PRO A 36 -3.05 3.13 -8.72
C PRO A 36 -4.32 2.68 -9.47
N PHE A 37 -5.25 3.60 -9.72
CA PHE A 37 -6.56 3.33 -10.34
C PHE A 37 -6.70 3.91 -11.75
N SER A 38 -5.58 4.22 -12.41
CA SER A 38 -5.54 5.00 -13.66
C SER A 38 -6.10 6.42 -13.48
N ILE A 39 -6.24 7.17 -14.57
CA ILE A 39 -6.76 8.55 -14.59
C ILE A 39 -7.57 8.81 -15.86
N GLY A 40 -8.50 9.77 -15.82
CA GLY A 40 -9.30 10.20 -16.98
C GLY A 40 -10.50 9.31 -17.29
N LYS A 41 -10.91 9.23 -18.56
CA LYS A 41 -12.17 8.55 -18.99
C LYS A 41 -12.24 7.05 -18.66
N ARG A 42 -11.10 6.43 -18.35
CA ARG A 42 -10.98 5.00 -18.02
C ARG A 42 -10.46 4.79 -16.59
N VAL A 43 -10.59 5.79 -15.72
CA VAL A 43 -10.35 5.62 -14.29
C VAL A 43 -11.18 4.43 -13.75
N CYS A 44 -10.60 3.68 -12.82
CA CYS A 44 -11.27 2.51 -12.25
C CYS A 44 -12.63 2.91 -11.67
N VAL A 45 -13.70 2.34 -12.21
CA VAL A 45 -15.08 2.58 -11.73
C VAL A 45 -15.25 2.18 -10.25
N GLY A 46 -14.41 1.25 -9.78
CA GLY A 46 -14.40 0.78 -8.40
C GLY A 46 -13.49 1.56 -7.44
N GLU A 47 -12.83 2.65 -7.85
CA GLU A 47 -11.86 3.38 -7.00
C GLU A 47 -12.45 3.76 -5.64
N GLY A 48 -13.67 4.33 -5.62
CA GLY A 48 -14.33 4.73 -4.37
C GLY A 48 -14.59 3.55 -3.44
N VAL A 49 -15.04 2.41 -3.98
CA VAL A 49 -15.29 1.19 -3.23
C VAL A 49 -13.98 0.61 -2.70
N ALA A 50 -12.97 0.47 -3.55
CA ALA A 50 -11.67 -0.08 -3.18
C ALA A 50 -10.99 0.73 -2.07
N ARG A 51 -11.07 2.06 -2.11
CA ARG A 51 -10.52 2.92 -1.04
C ARG A 51 -11.20 2.68 0.31
N VAL A 52 -12.52 2.53 0.33
CA VAL A 52 -13.29 2.23 1.55
C VAL A 52 -12.96 0.84 2.07
N GLU A 53 -12.95 -0.17 1.19
CA GLU A 53 -12.63 -1.56 1.55
C GLU A 53 -11.21 -1.69 2.09
N LEU A 54 -10.21 -1.06 1.45
CA LEU A 54 -8.83 -1.08 1.92
C LEU A 54 -8.70 -0.43 3.30
N PHE A 55 -9.31 0.74 3.50
CA PHE A 55 -9.25 1.43 4.78
C PHE A 55 -9.89 0.61 5.90
N LEU A 56 -11.13 0.16 5.70
CA LEU A 56 -11.87 -0.60 6.72
C LEU A 56 -11.26 -1.98 6.97
N GLY A 57 -10.88 -2.69 5.91
CA GLY A 57 -10.28 -4.02 5.99
C GLY A 57 -8.95 -3.99 6.74
N LEU A 58 -8.07 -3.04 6.37
CA LEU A 58 -6.77 -2.90 7.03
C LEU A 58 -6.94 -2.48 8.50
N THR A 59 -7.67 -1.38 8.75
CA THR A 59 -7.80 -0.83 10.12
C THR A 59 -8.50 -1.80 11.06
N THR A 60 -9.58 -2.46 10.63
CA THR A 60 -10.28 -3.45 11.46
C THR A 60 -9.40 -4.65 11.79
N THR A 61 -8.58 -5.08 10.81
CA THR A 61 -7.66 -6.21 11.00
C THR A 61 -6.59 -5.88 12.03
N ILE A 62 -5.88 -4.75 11.86
CA ILE A 62 -4.78 -4.38 12.76
C ILE A 62 -5.25 -3.88 14.13
N GLN A 63 -6.51 -3.45 14.26
CA GLN A 63 -7.11 -3.13 15.55
C GLN A 63 -7.36 -4.37 16.41
N LYS A 64 -7.60 -5.54 15.79
CA LYS A 64 -7.99 -6.78 16.48
C LYS A 64 -6.90 -7.83 16.53
N TYR A 65 -5.91 -7.73 15.64
CA TYR A 65 -4.90 -8.75 15.48
C TYR A 65 -3.53 -8.14 15.29
N ARG A 66 -2.54 -8.80 15.88
CA ARG A 66 -1.12 -8.63 15.57
C ARG A 66 -0.70 -9.69 14.58
N ILE A 67 -0.28 -9.25 13.39
CA ILE A 67 0.20 -10.10 12.30
C ILE A 67 1.73 -10.00 12.27
N THR A 68 2.42 -11.13 12.36
CA THR A 68 3.88 -11.22 12.26
C THR A 68 4.28 -12.40 11.40
N PRO A 69 5.50 -12.45 10.86
CA PRO A 69 6.08 -13.72 10.39
C PRO A 69 6.02 -14.75 11.51
N CYS A 70 5.82 -16.01 11.17
CA CYS A 70 6.00 -17.10 12.12
C CYS A 70 7.48 -17.23 12.51
N GLU A 71 7.75 -17.87 13.65
CA GLU A 71 9.12 -18.00 14.14
C GLU A 71 9.99 -18.78 13.14
N GLY A 72 11.08 -18.16 12.69
CA GLY A 72 11.96 -18.73 11.67
C GLY A 72 11.49 -18.56 10.22
N ALA A 73 10.30 -18.00 9.98
CA ALA A 73 9.81 -17.71 8.63
C ALA A 73 10.43 -16.42 8.06
N GLU A 74 10.98 -16.51 6.85
CA GLU A 74 11.44 -15.34 6.09
C GLU A 74 10.34 -14.84 5.15
N ILE A 75 10.27 -13.51 4.97
CA ILE A 75 9.28 -12.87 4.09
C ILE A 75 9.94 -12.50 2.77
N ASP A 76 9.40 -13.03 1.67
CA ASP A 76 9.83 -12.68 0.32
C ASP A 76 8.81 -11.74 -0.33
N LEU A 77 9.22 -10.50 -0.53
CA LEU A 77 8.40 -9.43 -1.10
C LEU A 77 8.49 -9.36 -2.64
N VAL A 78 9.31 -10.18 -3.29
CA VAL A 78 9.46 -10.17 -4.75
C VAL A 78 8.24 -10.83 -5.39
N PRO A 79 7.40 -10.09 -6.14
CA PRO A 79 6.21 -10.68 -6.75
C PRO A 79 6.59 -11.56 -7.96
N PRO A 80 5.83 -12.63 -8.24
CA PRO A 80 5.94 -13.37 -9.50
C PRO A 80 5.54 -12.47 -10.70
N PRO A 81 6.09 -12.73 -11.90
CA PRO A 81 5.85 -11.91 -13.09
C PRO A 81 4.45 -12.18 -13.68
N ASN A 82 3.43 -11.62 -13.04
CA ASN A 82 2.01 -11.75 -13.42
C ASN A 82 1.44 -10.41 -13.91
N ALA A 83 0.30 -10.45 -14.63
CA ALA A 83 -0.40 -9.25 -15.09
C ALA A 83 -0.91 -8.36 -13.93
N ILE A 84 -1.19 -8.97 -12.78
CA ILE A 84 -1.45 -8.31 -11.51
C ILE A 84 -0.36 -8.78 -10.55
N LEU A 85 0.33 -7.85 -9.90
CA LEU A 85 1.34 -8.19 -8.90
C LEU A 85 0.63 -8.74 -7.66
N LEU A 86 0.74 -10.04 -7.46
CA LEU A 86 0.21 -10.74 -6.28
C LEU A 86 1.38 -11.10 -5.37
N PRO A 87 1.23 -11.02 -4.04
CA PRO A 87 2.24 -11.54 -3.13
C PRO A 87 2.36 -13.06 -3.28
N LYS A 88 3.55 -13.61 -3.01
CA LYS A 88 3.72 -15.06 -2.80
C LYS A 88 3.04 -15.46 -1.48
N ASP A 89 2.67 -16.72 -1.34
CA ASP A 89 2.18 -17.25 -0.07
C ASP A 89 3.26 -17.07 1.01
N GLN A 90 2.88 -16.49 2.15
CA GLN A 90 3.77 -16.20 3.28
C GLN A 90 3.27 -16.92 4.54
N GLU A 91 4.20 -17.44 5.33
CA GLU A 91 3.87 -18.02 6.65
C GLU A 91 3.70 -16.91 7.70
N LEU A 92 2.46 -16.46 7.85
CA LEU A 92 2.08 -15.41 8.81
C LEU A 92 1.38 -16.00 10.03
N CYS A 93 1.79 -15.53 11.19
CA CYS A 93 1.21 -15.85 12.48
C CYS A 93 0.31 -14.70 12.93
N ILE A 94 -0.97 -15.02 13.20
CA ILE A 94 -1.99 -14.06 13.61
C ILE A 94 -2.30 -14.28 15.08
N LYS A 95 -2.02 -13.28 15.91
CA LYS A 95 -2.34 -13.26 17.34
C LYS A 95 -3.43 -12.22 17.59
N LYS A 96 -4.32 -12.46 18.54
CA LYS A 96 -5.29 -11.47 18.99
C LYS A 96 -4.62 -10.44 19.89
#